data_AF-A0A7S0LCI8-F1
#
_entry.id   AF-A0A7S0LCI8-F1
#
_cell.length_a   1.000
_cell.length_b   1.000
_cell.length_c   1.000
_cell.angle_alpha   90.00
_cell.angle_beta   90.00
_cell.angle_gamma   90.00
#
_symmetry.space_group_name_H-M   'P 1'
#
loop_
_entity.id
_entity.type
_entity.pdbx_description
1 polymer ?
#
loop_
_entity_poly.entity_id
_entity_poly.type
_entity_poly.pdbx_seq_one_letter_code
_entity_poly.pdbx_strand_id
1 'polypeptide(L)'
;VALGDRAMRRLHTAVERAKRQLSSAVTSDVEIESFANGIDLKVALTRAKFEALNMVHFLLCLDTVRSVLKDAAVKKEAIDEVVLVGGSTRIPKLRQLLSDFFGGKSLC
;
A
#
# COMPACT_ATOMS: atom_id res chain seq x y z
N VAL A 1 17.03 -3.53 19.86
CA VAL A 1 16.46 -2.59 20.85
C VAL A 1 14.95 -2.71 20.78
N ALA A 2 14.28 -3.14 21.85
CA ALA A 2 12.82 -3.18 21.88
C ALA A 2 12.31 -1.75 22.09
N LEU A 3 11.47 -1.27 21.17
CA LEU A 3 10.79 0.02 21.32
C LEU A 3 9.64 -0.13 22.32
N GLY A 4 9.50 0.83 23.24
CA GLY A 4 8.34 0.85 24.13
C GLY A 4 7.04 1.11 23.36
N ASP A 5 5.91 0.68 23.91
CA ASP A 5 4.58 0.77 23.26
C ASP A 5 4.23 2.18 22.78
N ARG A 6 4.62 3.20 23.56
CA ARG A 6 4.41 4.61 23.19
C ARG A 6 5.19 5.00 21.94
N ALA A 7 6.44 4.55 21.81
CA ALA A 7 7.27 4.82 20.64
C ALA A 7 6.71 4.10 19.40
N MET A 8 6.26 2.85 19.54
CA MET A 8 5.62 2.09 18.46
C MET A 8 4.33 2.75 17.96
N ARG A 9 3.46 3.22 18.87
CA ARG A 9 2.22 3.92 18.46
C ARG A 9 2.52 5.18 17.64
N ARG A 10 3.48 5.99 18.08
CA ARG A 10 3.91 7.20 17.36
C ARG A 10 4.49 6.85 15.99
N LEU A 11 5.27 5.77 15.90
CA LEU A 11 5.77 5.25 14.64
C LEU A 11 4.65 4.86 13.69
N HIS A 12 3.67 4.09 14.17
CA HIS A 12 2.53 3.69 13.35
C HIS A 12 1.76 4.90 12.82
N THR A 13 1.48 5.90 13.66
CA THR A 13 0.79 7.13 13.21
C THR A 13 1.60 7.88 12.15
N ALA A 14 2.92 8.05 12.35
CA ALA A 14 3.77 8.76 11.40
C ALA A 14 3.89 8.01 10.06
N VAL A 15 4.08 6.69 10.10
CA VAL A 15 4.16 5.83 8.90
C VAL A 15 2.81 5.77 8.17
N GLU A 16 1.69 5.76 8.88
CA GLU A 16 0.35 5.77 8.28
C GLU A 16 0.11 7.08 7.51
N ARG A 17 0.50 8.22 8.09
CA ARG A 17 0.48 9.53 7.42
C ARG A 17 1.38 9.52 6.18
N ALA A 18 2.60 9.01 6.30
CA ALA A 18 3.53 8.94 5.18
C ALA A 18 2.99 8.05 4.04
N LYS A 19 2.42 6.88 4.36
CA LYS A 19 1.74 6.01 3.41
C LYS A 19 0.64 6.75 2.65
N ARG A 20 -0.22 7.51 3.36
CA ARG A 20 -1.28 8.32 2.70
C ARG A 20 -0.69 9.34 1.74
N GLN A 21 0.38 10.02 2.13
CA GLN A 21 1.07 11.00 1.27
C GLN A 21 1.69 10.33 0.05
N LEU A 22 2.31 9.16 0.21
CA LEU A 22 2.93 8.42 -0.91
C LEU A 22 1.93 7.94 -1.97
N SER A 23 0.63 7.90 -1.66
CA SER A 23 -0.42 7.65 -2.65
C SER A 23 -0.56 8.78 -3.68
N SER A 24 -0.11 10.00 -3.37
CA SER A 24 -0.14 11.15 -4.29
C SER A 24 1.25 11.74 -4.58
N ALA A 25 2.14 11.76 -3.58
CA ALA A 25 3.51 12.26 -3.68
C ALA A 25 4.55 11.15 -3.93
N VAL A 26 5.70 11.51 -4.51
CA VAL A 26 6.79 10.56 -4.80
C VAL A 26 7.67 10.30 -3.58
N THR A 27 7.71 11.24 -2.64
CA THR A 27 8.48 11.18 -1.39
C THR A 27 7.62 11.66 -0.22
N SER A 28 7.96 11.23 1.00
CA SER A 28 7.33 11.65 2.24
C SER A 28 8.32 11.45 3.39
N ASP A 29 8.32 12.38 4.36
CA ASP A 29 9.19 12.31 5.53
C ASP A 29 8.46 11.71 6.73
N VAL A 30 9.13 10.78 7.42
CA VAL A 30 8.70 10.20 8.69
C VAL A 30 9.55 10.84 9.78
N GLU A 31 8.93 11.74 10.54
CA GLU A 31 9.59 12.48 11.62
C GLU A 31 8.90 12.24 12.97
N ILE A 32 9.68 11.91 13.99
CA ILE A 32 9.20 11.66 15.37
C ILE A 32 10.24 12.17 16.37
N GLU A 33 9.91 13.23 17.10
CA GLU A 33 10.76 13.78 18.17
C GLU A 33 10.87 12.80 19.35
N SER A 34 12.03 12.69 20.00
CA SER A 34 12.24 11.81 21.16
C SER A 34 11.67 10.40 20.94
N PHE A 35 12.02 9.78 19.81
CA PHE A 35 11.52 8.49 19.39
C PHE A 35 11.97 7.36 20.32
N ALA A 36 13.26 7.31 20.64
CA ALA A 36 13.83 6.35 21.59
C ALA A 36 15.00 6.98 22.35
N ASN A 37 14.99 6.86 23.69
CA ASN A 37 16.06 7.38 24.56
C ASN A 37 16.39 8.87 24.33
N GLY A 38 15.38 9.69 24.01
CA GLY A 38 15.56 11.11 23.69
C GLY A 38 16.12 11.41 22.30
N ILE A 39 16.32 10.40 21.45
CA ILE A 39 16.81 10.56 20.08
C ILE A 39 15.62 10.70 19.13
N ASP A 40 15.67 11.72 18.26
CA ASP A 40 14.68 11.94 17.21
C ASP A 40 14.83 10.92 16.07
N LEU A 41 13.71 10.54 15.45
CA LEU A 41 13.69 9.78 14.20
C LEU A 41 13.35 10.73 13.05
N LYS A 42 14.20 10.77 12.01
CA LYS A 42 13.92 11.44 10.74
C LYS A 42 14.33 10.55 9.59
N VAL A 43 13.37 10.16 8.75
CA VAL A 43 13.61 9.28 7.60
C VAL A 43 12.79 9.76 6.41
N ALA A 44 13.47 10.03 5.29
CA ALA A 44 12.80 10.24 4.02
C ALA A 44 12.44 8.88 3.38
N LEU A 45 11.16 8.67 3.07
CA LEU A 45 10.65 7.48 2.40
C LEU A 45 10.21 7.83 0.98
N THR A 46 10.69 7.07 0.00
CA THR A 46 10.24 7.20 -1.40
C THR A 46 9.11 6.23 -1.69
N ARG A 47 8.24 6.59 -2.64
CA ARG A 47 7.16 5.71 -3.13
C ARG A 47 7.73 4.40 -3.65
N ALA A 48 8.81 4.44 -4.43
CA ALA A 48 9.48 3.25 -4.94
C ALA A 48 9.95 2.31 -3.82
N LYS A 49 10.49 2.86 -2.73
CA LYS A 49 10.91 2.06 -1.57
C LYS A 49 9.70 1.47 -0.84
N PHE A 50 8.64 2.25 -0.63
CA PHE A 50 7.39 1.76 -0.05
C PHE A 50 6.79 0.61 -0.87
N GLU A 51 6.75 0.76 -2.19
CA GLU A 51 6.23 -0.26 -3.10
C GLU A 51 7.09 -1.53 -3.08
N ALA A 52 8.42 -1.40 -3.07
CA ALA A 52 9.33 -2.54 -2.96
C ALA A 52 9.14 -3.30 -1.64
N LEU A 53 8.98 -2.59 -0.51
CA LEU A 53 8.75 -3.20 0.81
C LEU A 53 7.42 -3.96 0.88
N ASN A 54 6.42 -3.57 0.10
CA ASN A 54 5.06 -4.12 0.17
C ASN A 54 4.68 -4.98 -1.03
N MET A 55 5.60 -5.24 -1.97
CA MET A 55 5.31 -5.97 -3.20
C MET A 55 4.66 -7.33 -2.95
N VAL A 56 5.16 -8.09 -1.97
CA VAL A 56 4.60 -9.40 -1.60
C VAL A 56 3.13 -9.27 -1.21
N HIS A 57 2.77 -8.27 -0.41
CA HIS A 57 1.39 -8.04 0.00
C HIS A 57 0.49 -7.64 -1.18
N PHE A 58 1.01 -6.85 -2.13
CA PHE A 58 0.25 -6.48 -3.32
C PHE A 58 -0.01 -7.68 -4.25
N LEU A 59 0.95 -8.59 -4.36
CA LEU A 59 0.79 -9.83 -5.13
C LEU A 59 -0.23 -10.77 -4.48
N LEU A 60 -0.22 -10.88 -3.13
CA LEU A 60 -1.25 -11.65 -2.41
C LEU A 60 -2.67 -11.13 -2.68
N CYS A 61 -2.86 -9.81 -2.84
CA CYS A 61 -4.15 -9.26 -3.24
C CYS A 61 -4.58 -9.76 -4.64
N LEU A 62 -3.65 -9.86 -5.60
CA LEU A 62 -3.94 -10.40 -6.93
C LEU A 62 -4.24 -11.89 -6.91
N ASP A 63 -3.57 -12.66 -6.04
CA ASP A 63 -3.83 -14.09 -5.89
C ASP A 63 -5.25 -14.34 -5.39
N THR A 64 -5.74 -13.53 -4.46
CA THR A 64 -7.14 -13.56 -4.03
C THR A 64 -8.12 -13.29 -5.18
N VAL A 65 -7.83 -12.29 -6.03
CA VAL A 65 -8.67 -12.00 -7.21
C VAL A 65 -8.71 -13.20 -8.17
N ARG A 66 -7.56 -13.85 -8.41
CA ARG A 66 -7.48 -15.06 -9.25
C ARG A 66 -8.31 -16.21 -8.67
N SER A 67 -8.24 -16.41 -7.35
CA SER A 67 -9.03 -17.45 -6.68
C SER A 67 -10.53 -17.20 -6.86
N VAL A 68 -10.99 -15.97 -6.63
CA VAL A 68 -12.42 -15.63 -6.76
C VAL A 68 -12.92 -15.83 -8.20
N LEU A 69 -12.14 -15.44 -9.21
CA LEU A 69 -12.50 -15.68 -10.61
C LEU A 69 -12.60 -17.17 -10.94
N LYS A 70 -11.67 -17.98 -10.40
CA LYS A 70 -11.67 -19.43 -10.56
C LYS A 70 -12.92 -20.05 -9.91
N ASP A 71 -13.25 -19.63 -8.69
CA ASP A 71 -14.39 -20.15 -7.93
C ASP A 71 -15.72 -19.75 -8.59
N ALA A 72 -15.78 -18.57 -9.20
CA ALA A 72 -16.92 -18.12 -10.00
C ALA A 72 -16.99 -18.76 -11.40
N ALA A 73 -15.95 -19.47 -11.83
CA ALA A 73 -15.78 -19.98 -13.20
C ALA A 73 -15.89 -18.89 -14.29
N VAL A 74 -15.49 -17.66 -13.96
CA VAL A 74 -15.53 -16.51 -14.86
C VAL A 74 -14.12 -16.17 -15.33
N LYS A 75 -13.97 -15.93 -16.63
CA LYS A 75 -12.70 -15.43 -17.19
C LYS A 75 -12.58 -13.93 -16.94
N LYS A 76 -11.36 -13.45 -16.71
CA LYS A 76 -11.09 -12.02 -16.44
C LYS A 76 -11.58 -11.08 -17.56
N GLU A 77 -11.64 -11.56 -18.79
CA GLU A 77 -12.13 -10.80 -19.95
C GLU A 77 -13.63 -10.50 -19.84
N ALA A 78 -14.40 -11.38 -19.19
CA ALA A 78 -15.84 -11.26 -19.01
C ALA A 78 -16.25 -10.34 -17.83
N ILE A 79 -15.28 -9.73 -17.13
CA ILE A 79 -15.56 -8.76 -16.07
C ILE A 79 -15.81 -7.40 -16.69
N ASP A 80 -17.03 -6.88 -16.60
CA ASP A 80 -17.39 -5.60 -17.22
C ASP A 80 -16.70 -4.40 -16.54
N GLU A 81 -16.77 -4.33 -15.21
CA GLU A 81 -16.25 -3.23 -14.40
C GLU A 81 -15.46 -3.70 -13.19
N VAL A 82 -14.48 -2.89 -12.77
CA VAL A 82 -13.66 -3.15 -11.57
C VAL A 82 -13.73 -1.94 -10.64
N VAL A 83 -14.61 -2.05 -9.64
CA VAL A 83 -14.85 -0.99 -8.65
C VAL A 83 -13.87 -1.09 -7.48
N LEU A 84 -13.15 -0.02 -7.20
CA LEU A 84 -12.17 0.05 -6.12
C LEU A 84 -12.77 0.59 -4.81
N VAL A 85 -12.97 -0.29 -3.82
CA VAL A 85 -13.50 0.09 -2.50
C VAL A 85 -12.42 0.04 -1.42
N GLY A 86 -12.36 1.10 -0.60
CA GLY A 86 -11.48 1.19 0.58
C GLY A 86 -10.27 2.13 0.39
N GLY A 87 -9.74 2.68 1.47
CA GLY A 87 -8.70 3.71 1.39
C GLY A 87 -7.37 3.25 0.75
N SER A 88 -7.00 1.98 0.95
CA SER A 88 -5.74 1.43 0.41
C SER A 88 -5.76 1.22 -1.10
N THR A 89 -6.93 1.24 -1.75
CA THR A 89 -7.00 1.16 -3.24
C THR A 89 -6.46 2.42 -3.92
N ARG A 90 -6.22 3.49 -3.17
CA ARG A 90 -5.58 4.71 -3.67
C ARG A 90 -4.08 4.53 -3.96
N ILE A 91 -3.47 3.43 -3.52
CA ILE A 91 -2.05 3.16 -3.76
C ILE A 91 -1.80 2.94 -5.26
N PRO A 92 -0.97 3.77 -5.93
CA PRO A 92 -0.77 3.69 -7.38
C PRO A 92 -0.32 2.32 -7.87
N LYS A 93 0.62 1.67 -7.17
CA LYS A 93 1.11 0.35 -7.58
C LYS A 93 0.04 -0.73 -7.60
N LEU A 94 -0.86 -0.72 -6.62
CA LEU A 94 -1.95 -1.68 -6.55
C LEU A 94 -2.94 -1.49 -7.71
N ARG A 95 -3.27 -0.23 -8.03
CA ARG A 95 -4.11 0.11 -9.20
C ARG A 95 -3.46 -0.32 -10.50
N GLN A 96 -2.16 -0.08 -10.65
CA GLN A 96 -1.41 -0.52 -11.83
C GLN A 96 -1.49 -2.04 -11.98
N LEU A 97 -1.17 -2.79 -10.92
CA LEU A 97 -1.20 -4.25 -10.94
C LEU A 97 -2.59 -4.82 -11.28
N LEU A 98 -3.65 -4.21 -10.76
CA LEU A 98 -5.02 -4.61 -11.09
C LEU A 98 -5.39 -4.26 -12.54
N SER A 99 -5.03 -3.08 -13.01
CA SER A 99 -5.31 -2.67 -14.40
C SER A 99 -4.57 -3.59 -15.38
N ASP A 100 -3.29 -3.88 -15.14
CA ASP A 100 -2.48 -4.80 -15.93
C ASP A 100 -3.10 -6.21 -15.93
N PHE A 101 -3.58 -6.68 -14.76
CA PHE A 101 -4.23 -7.99 -14.66
C PHE A 101 -5.49 -8.09 -15.53
N PHE A 102 -6.33 -7.05 -15.54
CA PHE A 102 -7.55 -6.94 -16.33
C PHE A 102 -7.36 -6.41 -17.76
N GLY A 103 -6.13 -6.38 -18.27
CA GLY A 103 -5.84 -6.03 -19.66
C GLY A 103 -5.88 -4.53 -19.96
N GLY A 104 -5.49 -3.69 -19.01
CA GLY A 104 -5.44 -2.23 -19.16
C GLY A 104 -6.80 -1.54 -18.99
N LYS A 105 -7.82 -2.24 -18.46
CA LYS A 105 -9.12 -1.62 -18.16
C LYS A 105 -8.96 -0.45 -17.18
N SER A 106 -9.71 0.62 -17.45
CA SER A 106 -9.82 1.75 -16.52
C SER A 106 -10.53 1.27 -15.26
N LEU A 107 -9.91 1.47 -14.10
CA LEU A 107 -10.48 1.10 -12.81
C LEU A 107 -11.29 2.28 -12.26
N CYS A 108 -12.53 2.00 -11.85
CA CYS A 108 -13.45 2.99 -11.27
C CYS A 108 -13.20 3.19 -9.77
#